data_AF-A0A1H1MFW1-F1
#
_entry.id   AF-A0A1H1MFW1-F1
#
_cell.length_a   1.000
_cell.length_b   1.000
_cell.length_c   1.000
_cell.angle_alpha   90.00
_cell.angle_beta   90.00
_cell.angle_gamma   90.00
#
_symmetry.space_group_name_H-M   'P 1'
#
loop_
_entity.id
_entity.type
_entity.pdbx_description
1 polymer ?
#
loop_
_entity_poly.entity_id
_entity_poly.type
_entity_poly.pdbx_seq_one_letter_code
_entity_poly.pdbx_strand_id
1 'polypeptide(L)'
;MRTSQYLISTLKETPADATVISHQLMLRAGMIRKIASGLYTWLPMGLRVLRKAEKVVREEMDNAGALEVLMPAIQPAELWQESGRWEQYGPELLRMKDRHDRDFCLGPTHEEVITDLARTEITSYKQLPLNMYQIQTKFRDEIRPRFGLMRSREFIMKDAYSFHLDQASLQQTYDRMYQAYCNIFSRLGLNYRPVVADNGSIGGEGSHEFHVLADSGEDAIVFSDTGSYAANIEKANALPPQGERPAPSEEKTLVDTPNQTTIEAICNFLGLPAERTVKSLIVLGTAEEGAPQPLVALILRGDHELNDIKAENHPAIHSPLTFASEAQIQQAIGCKPGSIGPAGMNIKIIADLSAAHLADFVCGANQDGKHFVGVNWERDARFDETADLRNVVEGDASPDGKGTLVIKRGIEVGHIFQLGSKYSEAMQCSVLNEQGKASILSMGCYGIGVSRVVASAIEQHHDARGILWPDALAPFQVALVPMKMETSDAVREATEQLYHSLRQAGIDVLLDDRDKKVSPGIKFADMDLIGIPHRVVISDRGLAEGQLEYKYRRDQDARSMPVAEMFDFLIERTRSQ
;
A
#
# COMPACT_ATOMS: atom_id res chain seq x y z
N MET A 1 -6.46 -23.25 -24.62
CA MET A 1 -5.02 -23.59 -24.44
C MET A 1 -4.93 -25.03 -23.97
N ARG A 2 -3.88 -25.76 -24.37
CA ARG A 2 -3.63 -27.15 -23.94
C ARG A 2 -2.46 -27.20 -22.96
N THR A 3 -2.56 -28.01 -21.91
CA THR A 3 -1.50 -28.16 -20.90
C THR A 3 -0.23 -28.82 -21.43
N SER A 4 -0.30 -29.62 -22.49
CA SER A 4 0.87 -30.16 -23.19
C SER A 4 1.74 -29.09 -23.84
N GLN A 5 1.15 -27.93 -24.14
CA GLN A 5 1.82 -26.77 -24.75
C GLN A 5 1.98 -25.60 -23.77
N TYR A 6 1.30 -25.65 -22.63
CA TYR A 6 1.30 -24.59 -21.64
C TYR A 6 2.15 -25.01 -20.46
N LEU A 7 3.14 -24.18 -20.08
CA LEU A 7 4.00 -24.48 -18.95
C LEU A 7 3.20 -24.47 -17.63
N ILE A 8 2.82 -25.65 -17.14
CA ILE A 8 2.36 -25.86 -15.77
C ILE A 8 3.57 -26.27 -14.93
N SER A 9 4.05 -25.34 -14.11
CA SER A 9 5.17 -25.55 -13.19
C SER A 9 4.67 -25.47 -11.75
N THR A 10 3.74 -26.33 -11.35
CA THR A 10 3.27 -26.36 -9.96
C THR A 10 4.32 -26.97 -9.04
N LEU A 11 4.37 -26.50 -7.79
CA LEU A 11 5.25 -27.04 -6.75
C LEU A 11 4.41 -27.64 -5.62
N LYS A 12 4.83 -28.81 -5.13
CA LYS A 12 4.18 -29.47 -3.99
C LYS A 12 4.46 -28.72 -2.69
N GLU A 13 5.71 -28.34 -2.48
CA GLU A 13 6.18 -27.70 -1.25
C GLU A 13 6.30 -26.19 -1.43
N THR A 14 6.00 -25.47 -0.35
CA THR A 14 6.21 -24.03 -0.26
C THR A 14 7.70 -23.74 -0.08
N PRO A 15 8.31 -22.86 -0.89
CA PRO A 15 9.69 -22.41 -0.66
C PRO A 15 9.85 -21.73 0.71
N ALA A 16 10.94 -22.03 1.42
CA ALA A 16 11.13 -21.60 2.81
C ALA A 16 11.25 -20.07 2.98
N ASP A 17 11.58 -19.33 1.92
CA ASP A 17 11.71 -17.87 1.93
C ASP A 17 10.37 -17.14 1.66
N ALA A 18 9.28 -17.87 1.44
CA ALA A 18 7.95 -17.29 1.22
C ALA A 18 7.13 -17.24 2.51
N THR A 19 7.00 -16.04 3.09
CA THR A 19 6.33 -15.84 4.40
C THR A 19 4.83 -15.60 4.29
N VAL A 20 4.38 -14.84 3.29
CA VAL A 20 2.97 -14.46 3.07
C VAL A 20 2.27 -15.40 2.08
N ILE A 21 0.97 -15.63 2.28
CA ILE A 21 0.22 -16.68 1.57
C ILE A 21 0.16 -16.43 0.06
N SER A 22 0.03 -15.18 -0.38
CA SER A 22 0.07 -14.82 -1.80
C SER A 22 1.39 -15.24 -2.44
N HIS A 23 2.53 -14.91 -1.83
CA HIS A 23 3.84 -15.29 -2.34
C HIS A 23 4.01 -16.82 -2.41
N GLN A 24 3.59 -17.53 -1.36
CA GLN A 24 3.62 -18.99 -1.32
C GLN A 24 2.78 -19.60 -2.45
N LEU A 25 1.55 -19.14 -2.62
CA LEU A 25 0.62 -19.64 -3.64
C LEU A 25 1.08 -19.26 -5.06
N MET A 26 1.60 -18.06 -5.30
CA MET A 26 2.11 -17.68 -6.61
C MET A 26 3.32 -18.52 -7.05
N LEU A 27 4.20 -18.88 -6.12
CA LEU A 27 5.29 -19.82 -6.39
C LEU A 27 4.74 -21.23 -6.64
N ARG A 28 3.87 -21.73 -5.76
CA ARG A 28 3.30 -23.08 -5.86
C ARG A 28 2.42 -23.29 -7.08
N ALA A 29 1.64 -22.30 -7.48
CA ALA A 29 0.79 -22.34 -8.66
C ALA A 29 1.57 -22.10 -9.97
N GLY A 30 2.90 -21.89 -9.90
CA GLY A 30 3.72 -21.66 -11.09
C GLY A 30 3.40 -20.34 -11.79
N MET A 31 3.07 -19.29 -11.03
CA MET A 31 2.78 -17.96 -11.57
C MET A 31 4.03 -17.09 -11.66
N ILE A 32 4.93 -17.23 -10.70
CA ILE A 32 6.21 -16.50 -10.67
C ILE A 32 7.38 -17.40 -10.29
N ARG A 33 8.59 -16.96 -10.63
CA ARG A 33 9.86 -17.53 -10.17
C ARG A 33 10.82 -16.43 -9.77
N LYS A 34 11.46 -16.59 -8.62
CA LYS A 34 12.51 -15.68 -8.15
C LYS A 34 13.78 -15.88 -8.97
N ILE A 35 14.34 -14.79 -9.50
CA ILE A 35 15.67 -14.79 -10.14
C ILE A 35 16.73 -14.17 -9.23
N ALA A 36 16.35 -13.15 -8.46
CA ALA A 36 17.18 -12.53 -7.42
C ALA A 36 16.27 -11.96 -6.31
N SER A 37 16.86 -11.39 -5.25
CA SER A 37 16.08 -10.72 -4.22
C SER A 37 15.23 -9.59 -4.82
N GLY A 38 13.91 -9.66 -4.61
CA GLY A 38 12.96 -8.69 -5.16
C GLY A 38 12.82 -8.69 -6.69
N LEU A 39 13.32 -9.72 -7.41
CA LEU A 39 13.18 -9.83 -8.86
C LEU A 39 12.51 -11.15 -9.23
N TYR A 40 11.40 -11.06 -9.97
CA TYR A 40 10.56 -12.21 -10.29
C TYR A 40 10.25 -12.28 -11.79
N THR A 41 10.41 -13.46 -12.36
CA THR A 41 9.89 -13.79 -13.68
C THR A 41 8.42 -14.14 -13.58
N TRP A 42 7.58 -13.46 -14.36
CA TRP A 42 6.20 -13.87 -14.60
C TRP A 42 6.16 -15.07 -15.53
N LEU A 43 5.70 -16.21 -15.02
CA LEU A 43 5.43 -17.41 -15.82
C LEU A 43 4.10 -17.24 -16.59
N PRO A 44 3.82 -18.07 -17.61
CA PRO A 44 2.66 -17.87 -18.48
C PRO A 44 1.34 -17.67 -17.73
N MET A 45 1.10 -18.45 -16.66
CA MET A 45 -0.12 -18.38 -15.87
C MET A 45 -0.25 -17.02 -15.16
N GLY A 46 0.81 -16.59 -14.48
CA GLY A 46 0.84 -15.31 -13.77
C GLY A 46 0.75 -14.13 -14.74
N LEU A 47 1.44 -14.21 -15.88
CA LEU A 47 1.40 -13.16 -16.90
C LEU A 47 -0.02 -12.96 -17.46
N ARG A 48 -0.81 -14.03 -17.63
CA ARG A 48 -2.22 -13.89 -18.05
C ARG A 48 -3.04 -13.09 -17.03
N VAL A 49 -2.89 -13.39 -15.74
CA VAL A 49 -3.58 -12.66 -14.66
C VAL A 49 -3.16 -11.20 -14.64
N LEU A 50 -1.86 -10.93 -14.72
CA LEU A 50 -1.31 -9.58 -14.80
C LEU A 50 -1.92 -8.80 -15.98
N ARG A 51 -1.97 -9.38 -17.19
CA ARG A 51 -2.56 -8.71 -18.36
C ARG A 51 -4.07 -8.46 -18.21
N LYS A 52 -4.80 -9.30 -17.47
CA LYS A 52 -6.21 -9.04 -17.15
C LYS A 52 -6.35 -7.86 -16.18
N ALA A 53 -5.50 -7.77 -15.17
CA ALA A 53 -5.46 -6.61 -14.28
C ALA A 53 -5.15 -5.31 -15.06
N GLU A 54 -4.12 -5.33 -15.92
CA GLU A 54 -3.78 -4.20 -16.78
C GLU A 54 -4.93 -3.79 -17.72
N LYS A 55 -5.67 -4.77 -18.26
CA LYS A 55 -6.80 -4.49 -19.13
C LYS A 55 -7.90 -3.72 -18.40
N VAL A 56 -8.28 -4.14 -17.19
CA VAL A 56 -9.28 -3.43 -16.38
C VAL A 56 -8.80 -2.03 -16.04
N VAL A 57 -7.52 -1.89 -15.63
CA VAL A 57 -6.92 -0.59 -15.34
C VAL A 57 -6.98 0.33 -16.57
N ARG A 58 -6.53 -0.13 -17.73
CA ARG A 58 -6.55 0.63 -18.99
C ARG A 58 -7.96 1.10 -19.36
N GLU A 59 -8.94 0.20 -19.33
CA GLU A 59 -10.33 0.53 -19.64
C GLU A 59 -10.90 1.65 -18.74
N GLU A 60 -10.63 1.60 -17.43
CA GLU A 60 -11.12 2.65 -16.52
C GLU A 60 -10.35 3.97 -16.63
N MET A 61 -9.05 3.92 -16.95
CA MET A 61 -8.27 5.13 -17.21
C MET A 61 -8.74 5.81 -18.51
N ASP A 62 -9.00 5.04 -19.56
CA ASP A 62 -9.53 5.54 -20.84
C ASP A 62 -10.95 6.12 -20.65
N ASN A 63 -11.82 5.44 -19.88
CA ASN A 63 -13.15 5.94 -19.53
C ASN A 63 -13.10 7.25 -18.73
N ALA A 64 -12.05 7.45 -17.92
CA ALA A 64 -11.81 8.68 -17.19
C ALA A 64 -11.16 9.79 -18.04
N GLY A 65 -10.90 9.53 -19.33
CA GLY A 65 -10.34 10.49 -20.29
C GLY A 65 -8.82 10.65 -20.19
N ALA A 66 -8.11 9.70 -19.58
CA ALA A 66 -6.65 9.70 -19.56
C ALA A 66 -6.08 9.10 -20.86
N LEU A 67 -4.91 9.57 -21.28
CA LEU A 67 -4.26 9.17 -22.54
C LEU A 67 -3.06 8.26 -22.26
N GLU A 68 -3.06 7.05 -22.80
CA GLU A 68 -1.93 6.12 -22.61
C GLU A 68 -0.70 6.56 -23.42
N VAL A 69 0.44 6.67 -22.74
CA VAL A 69 1.79 6.90 -23.28
C VAL A 69 2.72 5.81 -22.75
N LEU A 70 3.94 5.70 -23.29
CA LEU A 70 4.96 4.79 -22.76
C LEU A 70 6.31 5.51 -22.70
N MET A 71 6.77 5.79 -21.48
CA MET A 71 8.01 6.51 -21.23
C MET A 71 9.19 5.54 -21.00
N PRO A 72 10.43 5.96 -21.32
CA PRO A 72 11.62 5.15 -21.07
C PRO A 72 11.80 4.76 -19.59
N ALA A 73 12.30 3.54 -19.35
CA ALA A 73 12.70 3.10 -18.00
C ALA A 73 14.05 3.70 -17.58
N ILE A 74 14.98 3.82 -18.52
CA ILE A 74 16.27 4.46 -18.30
C ILE A 74 16.08 5.95 -18.50
N GLN A 75 16.43 6.75 -17.50
CA GLN A 75 16.18 8.18 -17.46
C GLN A 75 17.49 8.95 -17.24
N PRO A 76 17.75 10.04 -17.98
CA PRO A 76 18.94 10.87 -17.82
C PRO A 76 18.95 11.51 -16.42
N ALA A 77 20.13 11.53 -15.78
CA ALA A 77 20.30 12.10 -14.44
C ALA A 77 19.96 13.61 -14.40
N GLU A 78 20.15 14.32 -15.50
CA GLU A 78 19.91 15.76 -15.62
C GLU A 78 18.47 16.13 -15.25
N LEU A 79 17.48 15.34 -15.68
CA LEU A 79 16.08 15.59 -15.34
C LEU A 79 15.81 15.49 -13.82
N TRP A 80 16.47 14.55 -13.15
CA TRP A 80 16.38 14.36 -11.70
C TRP A 80 17.18 15.40 -10.92
N GLN A 81 18.22 15.97 -11.54
CA GLN A 81 18.98 17.07 -10.97
C GLN A 81 18.17 18.37 -11.04
N GLU A 82 17.43 18.61 -12.13
CA GLU A 82 16.50 19.74 -12.24
C GLU A 82 15.45 19.75 -11.12
N SER A 83 14.88 18.57 -10.79
CA SER A 83 13.91 18.46 -9.67
C SER A 83 14.56 18.39 -8.28
N GLY A 84 15.89 18.29 -8.21
CA GLY A 84 16.65 18.05 -6.97
C GLY A 84 16.55 16.62 -6.41
N ARG A 85 15.71 15.76 -6.99
CA ARG A 85 15.47 14.40 -6.48
C ARG A 85 16.61 13.43 -6.76
N TRP A 86 17.55 13.77 -7.65
CA TRP A 86 18.75 12.95 -7.88
C TRP A 86 19.50 12.64 -6.58
N GLU A 87 19.61 13.60 -5.67
CA GLU A 87 20.24 13.41 -4.37
C GLU A 87 19.21 13.02 -3.30
N GLN A 88 18.07 13.73 -3.25
CA GLN A 88 17.07 13.57 -2.19
C GLN A 88 16.40 12.18 -2.18
N TYR A 89 16.29 11.49 -3.31
CA TYR A 89 15.66 10.16 -3.38
C TYR A 89 16.48 9.09 -2.63
N GLY A 90 17.76 9.36 -2.35
CA GLY A 90 18.58 8.47 -1.53
C GLY A 90 18.98 7.16 -2.24
N PRO A 91 19.24 6.09 -1.47
CA PRO A 91 19.82 4.85 -1.98
C PRO A 91 18.83 3.98 -2.78
N GLU A 92 17.53 4.23 -2.69
CA GLU A 92 16.52 3.48 -3.44
C GLU A 92 16.55 3.80 -4.95
N LEU A 93 17.15 4.93 -5.35
CA LEU A 93 17.36 5.28 -6.74
C LEU A 93 18.53 4.49 -7.32
N LEU A 94 18.24 3.53 -8.20
CA LEU A 94 19.27 2.75 -8.88
C LEU A 94 19.93 3.59 -9.98
N ARG A 95 21.13 4.09 -9.67
CA ARG A 95 21.97 4.93 -10.54
C ARG A 95 22.95 4.07 -11.34
N MET A 96 23.23 4.48 -12.58
CA MET A 96 24.17 3.80 -13.48
C MET A 96 24.84 4.78 -14.44
N LYS A 97 25.93 4.34 -15.06
CA LYS A 97 26.60 5.06 -16.15
C LYS A 97 26.50 4.29 -17.45
N ASP A 98 26.39 5.00 -18.57
CA ASP A 98 26.53 4.40 -19.89
C ASP A 98 28.01 4.24 -20.29
N ARG A 99 28.25 3.73 -21.50
CA ARG A 99 29.61 3.54 -22.06
C ARG A 99 30.37 4.84 -22.36
N HIS A 100 29.73 5.99 -22.19
CA HIS A 100 30.27 7.33 -22.37
C HIS A 100 30.34 8.10 -21.04
N ASP A 101 30.26 7.37 -19.92
CA ASP A 101 30.32 7.89 -18.54
C ASP A 101 29.19 8.87 -18.17
N ARG A 102 28.11 8.93 -18.96
CA ARG A 102 26.92 9.72 -18.66
C ARG A 102 26.06 9.04 -17.62
N ASP A 103 25.51 9.81 -16.69
CA ASP A 103 24.74 9.32 -15.56
C ASP A 103 23.26 9.13 -15.92
N PHE A 104 22.70 8.01 -15.50
CA PHE A 104 21.30 7.63 -15.66
C PHE A 104 20.77 6.99 -14.39
N CYS A 105 19.44 6.87 -14.29
CA CYS A 105 18.80 5.96 -13.35
C CYS A 105 17.80 5.03 -14.04
N LEU A 106 17.44 3.95 -13.36
CA LEU A 106 16.19 3.24 -13.67
C LEU A 106 15.06 3.90 -12.90
N GLY A 107 14.07 4.41 -13.64
CA GLY A 107 12.96 5.19 -13.11
C GLY A 107 12.16 4.44 -12.03
N PRO A 108 12.16 4.91 -10.78
CA PRO A 108 11.25 4.41 -9.75
C PRO A 108 9.84 5.00 -9.89
N THR A 109 9.73 6.09 -10.66
CA THR A 109 8.54 6.87 -11.05
C THR A 109 8.95 7.81 -12.21
N HIS A 110 8.06 8.68 -12.69
CA HIS A 110 8.24 9.45 -13.93
C HIS A 110 7.77 10.91 -13.86
N GLU A 111 7.68 11.55 -12.68
CA GLU A 111 7.27 12.96 -12.58
C GLU A 111 8.18 13.88 -13.41
N GLU A 112 9.48 13.66 -13.44
CA GLU A 112 10.44 14.46 -14.19
C GLU A 112 10.29 14.25 -15.71
N VAL A 113 10.20 13.00 -16.15
CA VAL A 113 10.11 12.65 -17.57
C VAL A 113 8.83 13.19 -18.19
N ILE A 114 7.70 13.08 -17.49
CA ILE A 114 6.42 13.58 -18.01
C ILE A 114 6.35 15.11 -17.97
N THR A 115 7.02 15.76 -17.00
CA THR A 115 7.13 17.22 -16.95
C THR A 115 7.98 17.75 -18.10
N ASP A 116 9.07 17.06 -18.44
CA ASP A 116 9.90 17.37 -19.61
C ASP A 116 9.14 17.25 -20.93
N LEU A 117 8.31 16.20 -21.07
CA LEU A 117 7.41 16.07 -22.20
C LEU A 117 6.39 17.21 -22.24
N ALA A 118 5.75 17.50 -21.09
CA ALA A 118 4.70 18.50 -20.99
C ALA A 118 5.20 19.92 -21.28
N ARG A 119 6.38 20.31 -20.78
CA ARG A 119 6.97 21.63 -21.06
C ARG A 119 7.30 21.84 -22.54
N THR A 120 7.45 20.76 -23.31
CA THR A 120 7.75 20.80 -24.74
C THR A 120 6.47 20.77 -25.59
N GLU A 121 5.50 19.92 -25.25
CA GLU A 121 4.34 19.63 -26.09
C GLU A 121 3.08 20.43 -25.73
N ILE A 122 2.97 20.91 -24.49
CA ILE A 122 1.86 21.75 -24.04
C ILE A 122 2.27 23.21 -24.21
N THR A 123 1.85 23.81 -25.33
CA THR A 123 2.24 25.19 -25.70
C THR A 123 1.12 26.21 -25.47
N SER A 124 -0.11 25.75 -25.20
CA SER A 124 -1.28 26.61 -24.99
C SER A 124 -2.17 26.11 -23.87
N TYR A 125 -2.75 27.05 -23.12
CA TYR A 125 -3.78 26.78 -22.11
C TYR A 125 -4.99 26.01 -22.66
N LYS A 126 -5.26 26.08 -23.98
CA LYS A 126 -6.36 25.37 -24.65
C LYS A 126 -6.18 23.85 -24.71
N GLN A 127 -4.97 23.36 -24.46
CA GLN A 127 -4.65 21.93 -24.37
C GLN A 127 -4.94 21.37 -22.97
N LEU A 128 -5.31 22.22 -22.01
CA LEU A 128 -5.51 21.85 -20.61
C LEU A 128 -7.00 21.79 -20.24
N PRO A 129 -7.41 20.90 -19.31
CA PRO A 129 -6.57 19.93 -18.61
C PRO A 129 -6.15 18.75 -19.51
N LEU A 130 -4.96 18.22 -19.25
CA LEU A 130 -4.44 17.01 -19.91
C LEU A 130 -4.11 15.97 -18.86
N ASN A 131 -4.46 14.70 -19.08
CA ASN A 131 -4.10 13.60 -18.19
C ASN A 131 -3.48 12.47 -19.02
N MET A 132 -2.24 12.10 -18.73
CA MET A 132 -1.50 11.06 -19.43
C MET A 132 -1.12 9.96 -18.46
N TYR A 133 -1.10 8.71 -18.90
CA TYR A 133 -0.70 7.58 -18.06
C TYR A 133 0.11 6.54 -18.81
N GLN A 134 0.82 5.68 -18.09
CA GLN A 134 1.49 4.52 -18.66
C GLN A 134 1.29 3.31 -17.76
N ILE A 135 1.46 2.10 -18.30
CA ILE A 135 1.63 0.86 -17.53
C ILE A 135 3.03 0.32 -17.84
N GLN A 136 3.96 0.50 -16.91
CA GLN A 136 5.38 0.34 -17.20
C GLN A 136 6.16 -0.17 -15.97
N THR A 137 7.27 -0.88 -16.24
CA THR A 137 8.17 -1.45 -15.23
C THR A 137 9.00 -0.38 -14.50
N LYS A 138 8.81 -0.29 -13.18
CA LYS A 138 9.58 0.57 -12.27
C LYS A 138 10.67 -0.23 -11.57
N PHE A 139 11.69 0.48 -11.09
CA PHE A 139 12.74 -0.08 -10.25
C PHE A 139 12.95 0.77 -8.99
N ARG A 140 12.86 0.16 -7.81
CA ARG A 140 13.26 0.75 -6.52
C ARG A 140 14.24 -0.22 -5.84
N ASP A 141 15.44 0.22 -5.49
CA ASP A 141 16.43 -0.65 -4.83
C ASP A 141 16.12 -0.80 -3.33
N GLU A 142 14.95 -1.37 -3.06
CA GLU A 142 14.42 -1.59 -1.72
C GLU A 142 15.43 -2.32 -0.83
N ILE A 143 15.70 -1.76 0.34
CA ILE A 143 16.72 -2.27 1.28
C ILE A 143 16.42 -3.70 1.74
N ARG A 144 15.14 -4.03 1.91
CA ARG A 144 14.66 -5.34 2.33
C ARG A 144 13.45 -5.79 1.50
N PRO A 145 13.68 -6.28 0.27
CA PRO A 145 12.60 -6.81 -0.55
C PRO A 145 11.98 -8.02 0.12
N ARG A 146 10.66 -7.99 0.33
CA ARG A 146 9.92 -9.01 1.08
C ARG A 146 8.53 -9.21 0.48
N PHE A 147 7.86 -10.28 0.91
CA PHE A 147 6.45 -10.52 0.56
C PHE A 147 6.17 -10.69 -0.95
N GLY A 148 7.12 -11.26 -1.68
CA GLY A 148 6.94 -11.56 -3.11
C GLY A 148 6.82 -10.29 -3.94
N LEU A 149 5.70 -10.17 -4.65
CA LEU A 149 5.37 -9.02 -5.50
C LEU A 149 4.78 -7.83 -4.74
N MET A 150 4.52 -7.96 -3.43
CA MET A 150 4.00 -6.84 -2.65
C MET A 150 5.07 -5.78 -2.42
N ARG A 151 6.33 -6.21 -2.20
CA ARG A 151 7.48 -5.34 -2.01
C ARG A 151 8.72 -5.89 -2.73
N SER A 152 8.68 -5.82 -4.04
CA SER A 152 9.77 -6.19 -4.95
C SER A 152 10.59 -4.97 -5.38
N ARG A 153 11.77 -5.21 -5.97
CA ARG A 153 12.61 -4.13 -6.51
C ARG A 153 12.19 -3.72 -7.90
N GLU A 154 11.86 -4.70 -8.74
CA GLU A 154 11.26 -4.49 -10.05
C GLU A 154 9.78 -4.85 -9.98
N PHE A 155 8.91 -3.96 -10.46
CA PHE A 155 7.46 -4.14 -10.43
C PHE A 155 6.78 -3.35 -11.55
N ILE A 156 5.57 -3.76 -11.92
CA ILE A 156 4.75 -3.04 -12.89
C ILE A 156 3.83 -2.09 -12.14
N MET A 157 3.90 -0.83 -12.54
CA MET A 157 3.06 0.24 -12.02
C MET A 157 2.31 0.88 -13.18
N LYS A 158 1.03 1.17 -12.94
CA LYS A 158 0.35 2.20 -13.70
C LYS A 158 0.65 3.51 -13.00
N ASP A 159 1.15 4.50 -13.70
CA ASP A 159 1.39 5.85 -13.20
C ASP A 159 0.81 6.86 -14.19
N ALA A 160 0.05 7.82 -13.67
CA ALA A 160 -0.64 8.83 -14.43
C ALA A 160 -0.32 10.22 -13.88
N TYR A 161 -0.34 11.22 -14.75
CA TYR A 161 0.04 12.59 -14.45
C TYR A 161 -0.87 13.54 -15.19
N SER A 162 -1.45 14.48 -14.46
CA SER A 162 -2.34 15.48 -15.03
C SER A 162 -1.78 16.89 -14.88
N PHE A 163 -2.06 17.74 -15.85
CA PHE A 163 -1.57 19.11 -15.96
C PHE A 163 -2.75 20.08 -16.03
N HIS A 164 -2.62 21.19 -15.29
CA HIS A 164 -3.73 22.10 -15.01
C HIS A 164 -3.27 23.55 -14.96
N LEU A 165 -4.16 24.49 -15.31
CA LEU A 165 -3.92 25.93 -15.13
C LEU A 165 -4.14 26.38 -13.69
N ASP A 166 -5.04 25.72 -12.97
CA ASP A 166 -5.47 26.12 -11.65
C ASP A 166 -5.87 24.92 -10.78
N GLN A 167 -6.04 25.21 -9.49
CA GLN A 167 -6.35 24.23 -8.47
C GLN A 167 -7.74 23.59 -8.65
N ALA A 168 -8.71 24.33 -9.18
CA ALA A 168 -10.06 23.81 -9.38
C ALA A 168 -10.09 22.75 -10.50
N SER A 169 -9.33 22.98 -11.58
CA SER A 169 -9.12 22.01 -12.65
C SER A 169 -8.42 20.75 -12.15
N LEU A 170 -7.41 20.91 -11.28
CA LEU A 170 -6.71 19.78 -10.65
C LEU A 170 -7.65 18.94 -9.78
N GLN A 171 -8.43 19.59 -8.92
CA GLN A 171 -9.40 18.90 -8.06
C GLN A 171 -10.41 18.07 -8.87
N GLN A 172 -10.91 18.59 -10.00
CA GLN A 172 -11.84 17.85 -10.85
C GLN A 172 -11.22 16.58 -11.44
N THR A 173 -9.96 16.63 -11.89
CA THR A 173 -9.28 15.42 -12.38
C THR A 173 -8.95 14.48 -11.22
N TYR A 174 -8.56 15.00 -10.07
CA TYR A 174 -8.32 14.20 -8.87
C TYR A 174 -9.55 13.38 -8.47
N ASP A 175 -10.73 14.00 -8.43
CA ASP A 175 -11.99 13.33 -8.11
C ASP A 175 -12.36 12.27 -9.17
N ARG A 176 -12.10 12.55 -10.45
CA ARG A 176 -12.27 11.55 -11.53
C ARG A 176 -11.32 10.36 -11.37
N MET A 177 -10.06 10.60 -11.00
CA MET A 177 -9.08 9.53 -10.76
C MET A 177 -9.45 8.72 -9.51
N TYR A 178 -9.94 9.36 -8.45
CA TYR A 178 -10.46 8.68 -7.28
C TYR A 178 -11.59 7.71 -7.67
N GLN A 179 -12.57 8.17 -8.45
CA GLN A 179 -13.67 7.32 -8.90
C GLN A 179 -13.19 6.21 -9.86
N ALA A 180 -12.26 6.50 -10.76
CA ALA A 180 -11.67 5.50 -11.65
C ALA A 180 -10.99 4.38 -10.85
N TYR A 181 -10.23 4.70 -9.79
CA TYR A 181 -9.66 3.68 -8.91
C TYR A 181 -10.71 2.87 -8.16
N CYS A 182 -11.75 3.53 -7.66
CA CYS A 182 -12.87 2.82 -7.05
C CYS A 182 -13.48 1.80 -8.03
N ASN A 183 -13.69 2.19 -9.28
CA ASN A 183 -14.20 1.29 -10.32
C ASN A 183 -13.23 0.14 -10.61
N ILE A 184 -11.93 0.43 -10.76
CA ILE A 184 -10.88 -0.58 -11.02
C ILE A 184 -10.92 -1.64 -9.93
N PHE A 185 -10.79 -1.25 -8.65
CA PHE A 185 -10.69 -2.22 -7.56
C PHE A 185 -12.00 -2.98 -7.34
N SER A 186 -13.15 -2.36 -7.60
CA SER A 186 -14.46 -3.02 -7.58
C SER A 186 -14.58 -4.07 -8.70
N ARG A 187 -14.19 -3.71 -9.93
CA ARG A 187 -14.18 -4.63 -11.10
C ARG A 187 -13.20 -5.79 -10.92
N LEU A 188 -12.11 -5.56 -10.20
CA LEU A 188 -11.14 -6.61 -9.83
C LEU A 188 -11.62 -7.48 -8.66
N GLY A 189 -12.78 -7.21 -8.08
CA GLY A 189 -13.38 -8.00 -7.00
C GLY A 189 -12.61 -7.90 -5.67
N LEU A 190 -12.01 -6.74 -5.39
CA LEU A 190 -11.25 -6.51 -4.16
C LEU A 190 -12.13 -5.85 -3.10
N ASN A 191 -11.94 -6.24 -1.85
CA ASN A 191 -12.47 -5.49 -0.71
C ASN A 191 -11.44 -4.43 -0.31
N TYR A 192 -11.65 -3.20 -0.77
CA TYR A 192 -10.70 -2.11 -0.60
C TYR A 192 -11.33 -0.91 0.13
N ARG A 193 -10.47 -0.03 0.64
CA ARG A 193 -10.86 1.25 1.21
C ARG A 193 -9.92 2.37 0.75
N PRO A 194 -10.45 3.45 0.17
CA PRO A 194 -9.71 4.70 0.08
C PRO A 194 -9.58 5.34 1.46
N VAL A 195 -8.40 5.85 1.80
CA VAL A 195 -8.10 6.49 3.08
C VAL A 195 -7.32 7.77 2.83
N VAL A 196 -7.55 8.80 3.65
CA VAL A 196 -6.73 10.01 3.62
C VAL A 196 -5.31 9.65 4.07
N ALA A 197 -4.31 10.14 3.36
CA ALA A 197 -2.91 9.80 3.59
C ALA A 197 -2.03 11.04 3.72
N ASP A 198 -0.78 10.84 4.12
CA ASP A 198 0.23 11.88 4.08
C ASP A 198 0.71 12.11 2.63
N ASN A 199 1.30 13.28 2.37
CA ASN A 199 1.81 13.63 1.04
C ASN A 199 3.26 13.15 0.83
N GLY A 200 3.92 12.74 1.91
CA GLY A 200 5.28 12.17 1.95
C GLY A 200 6.32 13.04 1.24
N SER A 201 7.40 12.39 0.79
CA SER A 201 8.48 13.05 0.03
C SER A 201 8.07 13.47 -1.38
N ILE A 202 6.94 12.97 -1.88
CA ILE A 202 6.37 13.36 -3.18
C ILE A 202 5.91 14.83 -3.12
N GLY A 203 5.39 15.29 -1.97
CA GLY A 203 4.95 16.66 -1.73
C GLY A 203 3.55 16.95 -2.31
N GLY A 204 3.03 18.16 -2.05
CA GLY A 204 1.71 18.61 -2.52
C GLY A 204 0.67 18.77 -1.42
N GLU A 205 -0.61 18.86 -1.79
CA GLU A 205 -1.78 18.93 -0.90
C GLU A 205 -2.84 17.90 -1.34
N GLY A 206 -3.55 17.25 -0.41
CA GLY A 206 -4.60 16.28 -0.78
C GLY A 206 -4.07 14.94 -1.32
N SER A 207 -4.02 13.95 -0.44
CA SER A 207 -3.49 12.61 -0.72
C SER A 207 -4.49 11.53 -0.27
N HIS A 208 -4.74 10.55 -1.14
CA HIS A 208 -5.53 9.37 -0.78
C HIS A 208 -4.81 8.09 -1.22
N GLU A 209 -4.67 7.18 -0.28
CA GLU A 209 -4.22 5.80 -0.51
C GLU A 209 -5.43 4.89 -0.69
N PHE A 210 -5.27 3.84 -1.50
CA PHE A 210 -6.26 2.80 -1.71
C PHE A 210 -5.71 1.50 -1.16
N HIS A 211 -6.35 0.98 -0.13
CA HIS A 211 -5.88 -0.19 0.62
C HIS A 211 -6.77 -1.40 0.38
N VAL A 212 -6.18 -2.52 0.00
CA VAL A 212 -6.85 -3.83 0.06
C VAL A 212 -6.78 -4.32 1.51
N LEU A 213 -7.93 -4.65 2.10
CA LEU A 213 -8.01 -5.10 3.49
C LEU A 213 -7.44 -6.52 3.64
N ALA A 214 -6.32 -6.67 4.33
CA ALA A 214 -5.68 -7.95 4.57
C ALA A 214 -4.80 -7.89 5.82
N ASP A 215 -4.84 -8.93 6.66
CA ASP A 215 -4.06 -9.01 7.91
C ASP A 215 -2.54 -8.93 7.67
N SER A 216 -2.10 -9.34 6.47
CA SER A 216 -0.72 -9.27 6.01
C SER A 216 -0.28 -7.87 5.54
N GLY A 217 -1.19 -6.89 5.52
CA GLY A 217 -0.90 -5.50 5.16
C GLY A 217 0.19 -4.88 6.04
N GLU A 218 1.02 -4.01 5.45
CA GLU A 218 2.07 -3.28 6.18
C GLU A 218 1.52 -2.02 6.86
N ASP A 219 0.42 -1.48 6.35
CA ASP A 219 -0.15 -0.21 6.80
C ASP A 219 -1.28 -0.45 7.80
N ALA A 220 -1.33 0.40 8.83
CA ALA A 220 -2.46 0.47 9.74
C ALA A 220 -3.41 1.56 9.24
N ILE A 221 -4.61 1.14 8.88
CA ILE A 221 -5.68 2.03 8.42
C ILE A 221 -6.75 2.16 9.50
N VAL A 222 -7.16 3.39 9.71
CA VAL A 222 -8.09 3.79 10.75
C VAL A 222 -9.40 4.19 10.06
N PHE A 223 -10.52 3.68 10.54
CA PHE A 223 -11.83 4.08 10.04
C PHE A 223 -12.84 4.17 11.18
N SER A 224 -13.83 5.04 11.00
CA SER A 224 -14.98 5.09 11.90
C SER A 224 -15.84 3.84 11.73
N ASP A 225 -16.35 3.33 12.85
CA ASP A 225 -17.32 2.22 12.90
C ASP A 225 -18.71 2.58 12.33
N THR A 226 -19.05 3.87 12.29
CA THR A 226 -20.41 4.37 11.97
C THR A 226 -20.41 5.53 10.99
N GLY A 227 -19.28 6.23 10.86
CA GLY A 227 -19.04 7.37 9.98
C GLY A 227 -18.40 7.00 8.65
N SER A 228 -17.93 8.02 7.94
CA SER A 228 -17.20 7.88 6.67
C SER A 228 -15.72 8.18 6.80
N TYR A 229 -15.26 8.55 8.01
CA TYR A 229 -13.85 8.81 8.28
C TYR A 229 -13.00 7.57 7.98
N ALA A 230 -11.95 7.75 7.18
CA ALA A 230 -10.94 6.74 6.92
C ALA A 230 -9.60 7.43 6.63
N ALA A 231 -8.55 7.06 7.35
CA ALA A 231 -7.21 7.63 7.22
C ALA A 231 -6.14 6.56 7.46
N ASN A 232 -4.96 6.73 6.87
CA ASN A 232 -3.77 6.04 7.33
C ASN A 232 -3.48 6.49 8.78
N ILE A 233 -3.01 5.60 9.65
CA ILE A 233 -2.69 5.92 11.05
C ILE A 233 -1.72 7.11 11.16
N GLU A 234 -0.83 7.26 10.16
CA GLU A 234 0.12 8.37 10.04
C GLU A 234 -0.60 9.73 9.94
N LYS A 235 -1.80 9.76 9.35
CA LYS A 235 -2.62 10.96 9.17
C LYS A 235 -3.87 11.02 10.06
N ALA A 236 -4.19 9.95 10.77
CA ALA A 236 -5.42 9.87 11.55
C ALA A 236 -5.40 10.85 12.73
N ASN A 237 -6.33 11.78 12.81
CA ASN A 237 -6.33 12.82 13.85
C ASN A 237 -6.72 12.24 15.21
N ALA A 238 -5.91 12.51 16.23
CA ALA A 238 -6.29 12.23 17.61
C ALA A 238 -7.01 13.44 18.19
N LEU A 239 -8.30 13.29 18.52
CA LEU A 239 -9.08 14.37 19.11
C LEU A 239 -8.59 14.68 20.54
N PRO A 240 -8.64 15.95 20.98
CA PRO A 240 -8.33 16.31 22.35
C PRO A 240 -9.31 15.65 23.32
N PRO A 241 -8.88 15.29 24.55
CA PRO A 241 -9.78 14.80 25.58
C PRO A 241 -10.93 15.77 25.84
N GLN A 242 -12.12 15.24 26.10
CA GLN A 242 -13.29 16.05 26.45
C GLN A 242 -13.27 16.45 27.93
N GLY A 243 -13.79 17.64 28.23
CA GLY A 243 -13.92 18.16 29.60
C GLY A 243 -12.81 19.13 30.01
N GLU A 244 -12.81 19.52 31.28
CA GLU A 244 -11.74 20.32 31.87
C GLU A 244 -10.64 19.43 32.42
N ARG A 245 -9.38 19.91 32.37
CA ARG A 245 -8.24 19.21 32.97
C ARG A 245 -8.55 18.92 34.44
N PRO A 246 -8.34 17.70 34.96
CA PRO A 246 -8.57 17.40 36.36
C PRO A 246 -7.77 18.34 37.28
N ALA A 247 -8.35 18.68 38.43
CA ALA A 247 -7.67 19.54 39.40
C ALA A 247 -6.54 18.78 40.13
N PRO A 248 -5.42 19.43 40.46
CA PRO A 248 -4.34 18.82 41.23
C PRO A 248 -4.83 18.25 42.57
N SER A 249 -4.51 16.98 42.85
CA SER A 249 -4.89 16.30 44.11
C SER A 249 -3.70 15.71 44.88
N GLU A 250 -2.52 15.61 44.25
CA GLU A 250 -1.30 15.07 44.84
C GLU A 250 -0.19 16.14 44.94
N GLU A 251 0.67 16.02 45.96
CA GLU A 251 1.89 16.81 46.05
C GLU A 251 3.00 16.19 45.20
N LYS A 252 3.83 17.03 44.58
CA LYS A 252 4.99 16.54 43.81
C LYS A 252 6.02 15.94 44.76
N THR A 253 6.29 14.65 44.59
CA THR A 253 7.31 13.91 45.35
C THR A 253 8.37 13.33 44.43
N LEU A 254 9.62 13.29 44.90
CA LEU A 254 10.72 12.63 44.20
C LEU A 254 10.85 11.18 44.69
N VAL A 255 10.88 10.24 43.76
CA VAL A 255 10.95 8.80 44.03
C VAL A 255 12.19 8.21 43.35
N ASP A 256 12.94 7.39 44.07
CA ASP A 256 14.06 6.64 43.51
C ASP A 256 13.52 5.43 42.72
N THR A 257 13.87 5.37 41.44
CA THR A 257 13.44 4.35 40.47
C THR A 257 14.65 3.75 39.74
N PRO A 258 15.59 3.12 40.45
CA PRO A 258 16.82 2.61 39.85
C PRO A 258 16.52 1.55 38.79
N ASN A 259 17.20 1.65 37.64
CA ASN A 259 17.08 0.74 36.50
C ASN A 259 15.68 0.68 35.84
N GLN A 260 14.78 1.62 36.15
CA GLN A 260 13.47 1.73 35.51
C GLN A 260 13.54 2.80 34.41
N THR A 261 13.61 2.38 33.14
CA THR A 261 13.84 3.29 32.00
C THR A 261 12.70 3.29 30.97
N THR A 262 11.70 2.42 31.13
CA THR A 262 10.53 2.34 30.26
C THR A 262 9.24 2.66 31.04
N ILE A 263 8.19 3.09 30.34
CA ILE A 263 6.89 3.32 30.96
C ILE A 263 6.36 2.06 31.62
N GLU A 264 6.45 0.91 30.95
CA GLU A 264 6.01 -0.37 31.50
C GLU A 264 6.74 -0.69 32.81
N ALA A 265 8.06 -0.49 32.86
CA ALA A 265 8.85 -0.72 34.06
C ALA A 265 8.46 0.22 35.21
N ILE A 266 8.23 1.50 34.91
CA ILE A 266 7.78 2.50 35.90
C ILE A 266 6.37 2.20 36.41
N CYS A 267 5.44 1.84 35.52
CA CYS A 267 4.07 1.48 35.88
C CYS A 267 4.05 0.26 36.81
N ASN A 268 4.82 -0.78 36.47
CA ASN A 268 4.95 -1.98 37.29
C ASN A 268 5.61 -1.69 38.64
N PHE A 269 6.63 -0.83 38.67
CA PHE A 269 7.33 -0.47 39.90
C PHE A 269 6.47 0.35 40.87
N LEU A 270 5.69 1.31 40.35
CA LEU A 270 4.85 2.19 41.15
C LEU A 270 3.42 1.66 41.38
N GLY A 271 3.02 0.59 40.68
CA GLY A 271 1.66 0.07 40.72
C GLY A 271 0.62 1.04 40.13
N LEU A 272 1.00 1.76 39.07
CA LEU A 272 0.18 2.80 38.44
C LEU A 272 -0.12 2.46 36.97
N PRO A 273 -1.26 2.90 36.42
CA PRO A 273 -1.58 2.72 35.01
C PRO A 273 -0.77 3.70 34.13
N ALA A 274 -0.51 3.32 32.88
CA ALA A 274 0.33 4.10 31.96
C ALA A 274 -0.26 5.48 31.63
N GLU A 275 -1.58 5.62 31.71
CA GLU A 275 -2.37 6.84 31.54
C GLU A 275 -2.02 7.91 32.57
N ARG A 276 -1.46 7.52 33.72
CA ARG A 276 -0.95 8.43 34.76
C ARG A 276 0.51 8.83 34.57
N THR A 277 1.14 8.43 33.48
CA THR A 277 2.56 8.71 33.22
C THR A 277 2.72 9.52 31.94
N VAL A 278 3.84 10.22 31.81
CA VAL A 278 4.24 10.87 30.55
C VAL A 278 5.61 10.40 30.08
N LYS A 279 5.75 10.26 28.76
CA LYS A 279 7.00 10.04 28.02
C LYS A 279 7.56 11.37 27.57
N SER A 280 8.87 11.52 27.61
CA SER A 280 9.58 12.67 27.03
C SER A 280 10.54 12.20 25.95
N LEU A 281 10.28 12.61 24.71
CA LEU A 281 11.10 12.30 23.54
C LEU A 281 11.84 13.56 23.12
N ILE A 282 13.17 13.51 23.06
CA ILE A 282 13.98 14.66 22.70
C ILE A 282 14.41 14.55 21.25
N VAL A 283 14.04 15.54 20.46
CA VAL A 283 14.25 15.57 19.01
C VAL A 283 14.94 16.86 18.59
N LEU A 284 15.51 16.85 17.39
CA LEU A 284 16.10 18.04 16.80
C LEU A 284 14.98 18.97 16.29
N GLY A 285 15.07 20.25 16.62
CA GLY A 285 14.19 21.28 16.11
C GLY A 285 14.69 21.88 14.80
N THR A 286 13.82 22.64 14.15
CA THR A 286 14.18 23.43 12.96
C THR A 286 15.22 24.49 13.34
N ALA A 287 16.33 24.56 12.59
CA ALA A 287 17.38 25.55 12.80
C ALA A 287 17.17 26.77 11.88
N GLU A 288 17.40 27.97 12.41
CA GLU A 288 17.59 29.16 11.57
C GLU A 288 18.97 29.11 10.89
N GLU A 289 19.09 29.75 9.73
CA GLU A 289 20.34 29.75 8.96
C GLU A 289 21.50 30.34 9.79
N GLY A 290 22.54 29.54 10.02
CA GLY A 290 23.70 29.93 10.84
C GLY A 290 23.54 29.76 12.36
N ALA A 291 22.39 29.28 12.84
CA ALA A 291 22.18 28.96 14.26
C ALA A 291 22.45 27.47 14.56
N PRO A 292 22.89 27.12 15.79
CA PRO A 292 22.96 25.72 16.20
C PRO A 292 21.56 25.10 16.22
N GLN A 293 21.47 23.84 15.81
CA GLN A 293 20.20 23.13 15.77
C GLN A 293 19.62 22.98 17.20
N PRO A 294 18.42 23.51 17.47
CA PRO A 294 17.85 23.45 18.82
C PRO A 294 17.35 22.04 19.16
N LEU A 295 17.13 21.78 20.44
CA LEU A 295 16.41 20.59 20.92
C LEU A 295 14.97 20.96 21.28
N VAL A 296 14.05 20.04 20.99
CA VAL A 296 12.63 20.14 21.35
C VAL A 296 12.22 18.86 22.09
N ALA A 297 11.47 19.01 23.17
CA ALA A 297 10.88 17.90 23.90
C ALA A 297 9.42 17.69 23.46
N LEU A 298 9.12 16.49 22.97
CA LEU A 298 7.77 16.03 22.69
C LEU A 298 7.27 15.21 23.88
N ILE A 299 6.14 15.60 24.46
CA ILE A 299 5.56 14.95 25.64
C ILE A 299 4.31 14.18 25.26
N LEU A 300 4.29 12.87 25.54
CA LEU A 300 3.13 12.01 25.28
C LEU A 300 2.66 11.33 26.57
N ARG A 301 1.39 10.93 26.63
CA ARG A 301 0.89 10.06 27.71
C ARG A 301 1.52 8.66 27.58
N GLY A 302 1.72 7.97 28.70
CA GLY A 302 2.52 6.74 28.76
C GLY A 302 2.00 5.57 27.93
N ASP A 303 0.69 5.51 27.69
CA ASP A 303 0.02 4.52 26.84
C ASP A 303 0.05 4.88 25.34
N HIS A 304 0.48 6.10 24.99
CA HIS A 304 0.52 6.57 23.60
C HIS A 304 1.90 6.43 22.97
N GLU A 305 1.92 6.26 21.65
CA GLU A 305 3.14 6.24 20.83
C GLU A 305 3.21 7.50 19.97
N LEU A 306 4.44 7.98 19.74
CA LEU A 306 4.68 9.12 18.85
C LEU A 306 4.28 8.73 17.44
N ASN A 307 3.58 9.63 16.77
CA ASN A 307 3.41 9.61 15.34
C ASN A 307 4.52 10.46 14.73
N ASP A 308 5.50 9.79 14.13
CA ASP A 308 6.68 10.44 13.58
C ASP A 308 6.30 11.46 12.49
N ILE A 309 5.36 11.12 11.61
CA ILE A 309 4.89 11.99 10.51
C ILE A 309 4.19 13.25 11.02
N LYS A 310 3.36 13.15 12.06
CA LYS A 310 2.75 14.33 12.70
C LYS A 310 3.81 15.21 13.36
N ALA A 311 4.81 14.61 13.99
CA ALA A 311 5.92 15.34 14.57
C ALA A 311 6.75 16.06 13.49
N GLU A 312 7.09 15.40 12.37
CA GLU A 312 7.81 16.00 11.25
C GLU A 312 7.08 17.18 10.60
N ASN A 313 5.75 17.08 10.50
CA ASN A 313 4.90 18.13 9.94
C ASN A 313 4.77 19.35 10.85
N HIS A 314 5.27 19.29 12.10
CA HIS A 314 5.23 20.41 13.02
C HIS A 314 6.36 21.42 12.70
N PRO A 315 6.08 22.73 12.49
CA PRO A 315 7.09 23.70 12.02
C PRO A 315 8.34 23.84 12.89
N ALA A 316 8.21 23.59 14.19
CA ALA A 316 9.31 23.64 15.15
C ALA A 316 10.25 22.41 15.10
N ILE A 317 9.88 21.34 14.39
CA ILE A 317 10.60 20.07 14.37
C ILE A 317 11.36 19.91 13.07
N HIS A 318 12.59 19.41 13.16
CA HIS A 318 13.39 19.12 11.99
C HIS A 318 12.76 17.98 11.17
N SER A 319 12.65 18.17 9.86
CA SER A 319 12.25 17.13 8.90
C SER A 319 13.45 16.75 8.03
N PRO A 320 13.84 15.47 7.95
CA PRO A 320 13.21 14.31 8.61
C PRO A 320 13.42 14.28 10.13
N LEU A 321 12.50 13.65 10.86
CA LEU A 321 12.51 13.55 12.31
C LEU A 321 13.81 12.89 12.75
N THR A 322 14.54 13.61 13.58
CA THR A 322 15.80 13.12 14.10
C THR A 322 15.76 13.18 15.62
N PHE A 323 15.90 12.03 16.27
CA PHE A 323 16.04 11.96 17.73
C PHE A 323 17.41 12.50 18.16
N ALA A 324 17.42 13.20 19.29
CA ALA A 324 18.67 13.67 19.88
C ALA A 324 19.52 12.49 20.38
N SER A 325 20.83 12.59 20.20
CA SER A 325 21.78 11.62 20.76
C SER A 325 21.85 11.70 22.28
N GLU A 326 22.26 10.62 22.94
CA GLU A 326 22.49 10.60 24.39
C GLU A 326 23.43 11.73 24.85
N ALA A 327 24.46 12.05 24.06
CA ALA A 327 25.39 13.14 24.36
C ALA A 327 24.71 14.51 24.34
N GLN A 328 23.85 14.79 23.35
CA GLN A 328 23.07 16.03 23.28
C GLN A 328 22.10 16.15 24.45
N ILE A 329 21.41 15.05 24.79
CA ILE A 329 20.48 14.98 25.92
C ILE A 329 21.22 15.24 27.25
N GLN A 330 22.35 14.57 27.48
CA GLN A 330 23.16 14.74 28.69
C GLN A 330 23.67 16.18 28.82
N GLN A 331 24.07 16.81 27.72
CA GLN A 331 24.53 18.20 27.71
C GLN A 331 23.41 19.21 28.02
N ALA A 332 22.20 18.98 27.47
CA ALA A 332 21.09 19.92 27.59
C ALA A 332 20.25 19.73 28.86
N ILE A 333 20.06 18.49 29.31
CA ILE A 333 19.12 18.11 30.38
C ILE A 333 19.84 17.58 31.63
N GLY A 334 21.03 16.99 31.47
CA GLY A 334 21.84 16.51 32.59
C GLY A 334 21.54 15.08 33.06
N CYS A 335 20.75 14.31 32.30
CA CYS A 335 20.47 12.91 32.62
C CYS A 335 20.39 12.04 31.35
N LYS A 336 20.35 10.72 31.55
CA LYS A 336 20.19 9.73 30.49
C LYS A 336 18.72 9.51 30.11
N PRO A 337 18.46 9.01 28.88
CA PRO A 337 17.14 8.52 28.50
C PRO A 337 16.54 7.56 29.54
N GLY A 338 15.24 7.70 29.80
CA GLY A 338 14.53 6.94 30.83
C GLY A 338 14.41 7.64 32.18
N SER A 339 14.98 8.84 32.37
CA SER A 339 14.74 9.67 33.56
C SER A 339 14.46 11.15 33.22
N ILE A 340 14.08 11.40 31.96
CA ILE A 340 13.77 12.73 31.42
C ILE A 340 12.29 13.06 31.69
N GLY A 341 12.00 14.29 32.08
CA GLY A 341 10.63 14.77 32.26
C GLY A 341 10.49 16.30 32.17
N PRO A 342 9.27 16.82 31.97
CA PRO A 342 9.04 18.24 31.70
C PRO A 342 9.25 19.16 32.91
N ALA A 343 9.32 18.63 34.13
CA ALA A 343 9.50 19.43 35.34
C ALA A 343 10.93 19.99 35.42
N GLY A 344 11.07 21.31 35.38
CA GLY A 344 12.38 21.99 35.42
C GLY A 344 13.20 21.89 34.13
N MET A 345 12.59 21.46 33.03
CA MET A 345 13.21 21.41 31.70
C MET A 345 13.18 22.80 31.05
N ASN A 346 14.30 23.19 30.42
CA ASN A 346 14.50 24.54 29.85
C ASN A 346 14.59 24.58 28.32
N ILE A 347 14.29 23.49 27.63
CA ILE A 347 14.15 23.45 26.16
C ILE A 347 12.68 23.59 25.77
N LYS A 348 12.38 23.92 24.51
CA LYS A 348 10.99 24.04 24.05
C LYS A 348 10.25 22.71 24.28
N ILE A 349 9.06 22.77 24.86
CA ILE A 349 8.21 21.61 25.16
C ILE A 349 6.91 21.71 24.38
N ILE A 350 6.65 20.68 23.57
CA ILE A 350 5.38 20.51 22.86
C ILE A 350 4.70 19.28 23.47
N ALA A 351 3.52 19.48 24.06
CA ALA A 351 2.77 18.40 24.66
C ALA A 351 1.69 17.88 23.69
N ASP A 352 1.57 16.56 23.60
CA ASP A 352 0.41 15.93 22.98
C ASP A 352 -0.88 16.40 23.68
N LEU A 353 -1.96 16.54 22.92
CA LEU A 353 -3.27 16.98 23.44
C LEU A 353 -3.72 16.17 24.67
N SER A 354 -3.43 14.86 24.70
CA SER A 354 -3.79 14.00 25.82
C SER A 354 -2.86 14.18 27.02
N ALA A 355 -1.57 14.37 26.78
CA ALA A 355 -0.59 14.62 27.84
C ALA A 355 -0.83 15.98 28.52
N ALA A 356 -1.18 17.01 27.74
CA ALA A 356 -1.52 18.34 28.23
C ALA A 356 -2.79 18.38 29.11
N HIS A 357 -3.60 17.31 29.07
CA HIS A 357 -4.83 17.17 29.85
C HIS A 357 -4.65 16.38 31.15
N LEU A 358 -3.44 15.88 31.45
CA LEU A 358 -3.18 15.15 32.69
C LEU A 358 -3.07 16.05 33.92
N ALA A 359 -3.35 15.46 35.07
CA ALA A 359 -3.04 15.96 36.39
C ALA A 359 -2.41 14.83 37.22
N ASP A 360 -1.68 15.18 38.27
CA ASP A 360 -1.02 14.23 39.19
C ASP A 360 -0.24 13.12 38.48
N PHE A 361 0.48 13.48 37.41
CA PHE A 361 1.16 12.52 36.55
C PHE A 361 2.58 12.19 37.05
N VAL A 362 3.10 11.07 36.56
CA VAL A 362 4.48 10.61 36.79
C VAL A 362 5.35 10.99 35.60
N CYS A 363 6.53 11.55 35.85
CA CYS A 363 7.51 11.84 34.82
C CYS A 363 8.95 11.68 35.33
N GLY A 364 9.93 11.61 34.44
CA GLY A 364 11.34 11.59 34.84
C GLY A 364 11.74 12.86 35.59
N ALA A 365 12.65 12.74 36.54
CA ALA A 365 13.06 13.86 37.39
C ALA A 365 14.21 14.71 36.83
N ASN A 366 14.62 14.45 35.57
CA ASN A 366 15.87 14.95 34.98
C ASN A 366 17.12 14.59 35.82
N GLN A 367 17.04 13.44 36.52
CA GLN A 367 18.09 12.88 37.35
C GLN A 367 18.08 11.36 37.16
N ASP A 368 19.25 10.77 36.87
CA ASP A 368 19.37 9.34 36.57
C ASP A 368 18.74 8.48 37.67
N GLY A 369 17.82 7.59 37.26
CA GLY A 369 17.18 6.63 38.15
C GLY A 369 16.17 7.25 39.11
N LYS A 370 15.59 8.41 38.79
CA LYS A 370 14.56 9.06 39.61
C LYS A 370 13.40 9.60 38.78
N HIS A 371 12.21 9.56 39.38
CA HIS A 371 10.98 10.10 38.81
C HIS A 371 10.27 11.00 39.81
N PHE A 372 9.53 11.98 39.30
CA PHE A 372 8.54 12.71 40.08
C PHE A 372 7.17 12.01 39.98
N VAL A 373 6.45 11.96 41.10
CA VAL A 373 5.05 11.50 41.19
C VAL A 373 4.19 12.66 41.67
N GLY A 374 2.95 12.76 41.17
CA GLY A 374 2.02 13.83 41.53
C GLY A 374 2.33 15.17 40.85
N VAL A 375 2.96 15.14 39.67
CA VAL A 375 3.31 16.36 38.92
C VAL A 375 2.07 16.97 38.30
N ASN A 376 1.95 18.29 38.36
CA ASN A 376 0.85 19.03 37.72
C ASN A 376 1.36 20.11 36.78
N TRP A 377 0.69 20.25 35.64
CA TRP A 377 0.91 21.38 34.74
C TRP A 377 0.65 22.71 35.46
N GLU A 378 1.34 23.77 35.02
CA GLU A 378 1.35 25.14 35.57
C GLU A 378 2.00 25.27 36.95
N ARG A 379 1.73 24.35 37.87
CA ARG A 379 2.31 24.28 39.23
C ARG A 379 3.75 23.78 39.23
N ASP A 380 4.03 22.66 38.55
CA ASP A 380 5.31 21.95 38.62
C ASP A 380 6.05 21.87 37.29
N ALA A 381 5.32 21.85 36.18
CA ALA A 381 5.83 21.77 34.82
C ALA A 381 5.01 22.69 33.91
N ARG A 382 5.60 23.13 32.80
CA ARG A 382 4.92 23.94 31.78
C ARG A 382 5.26 23.39 30.40
N PHE A 383 4.37 23.59 29.44
CA PHE A 383 4.63 23.36 28.02
C PHE A 383 4.41 24.68 27.27
N ASP A 384 5.08 24.84 26.14
CA ASP A 384 4.99 26.06 25.32
C ASP A 384 3.81 25.99 24.36
N GLU A 385 3.49 24.77 23.90
CA GLU A 385 2.51 24.52 22.85
C GLU A 385 1.90 23.13 22.98
N THR A 386 0.69 22.96 22.45
CA THR A 386 0.06 21.63 22.29
C THR A 386 -0.09 21.28 20.81
N ALA A 387 0.15 20.03 20.46
CA ALA A 387 -0.05 19.52 19.12
C ALA A 387 -0.62 18.09 19.15
N ASP A 388 -1.26 17.65 18.05
CA ASP A 388 -1.55 16.24 17.84
C ASP A 388 -0.26 15.53 17.45
N LEU A 389 0.32 14.76 18.39
CA LEU A 389 1.64 14.13 18.21
C LEU A 389 1.58 12.62 18.26
N ARG A 390 0.41 12.03 18.56
CA ARG A 390 0.29 10.59 18.82
C ARG A 390 -0.36 9.84 17.68
N ASN A 391 -0.10 8.53 17.65
CA ASN A 391 -0.98 7.61 16.93
C ASN A 391 -2.33 7.52 17.65
N VAL A 392 -3.41 7.39 16.87
CA VAL A 392 -4.72 7.01 17.41
C VAL A 392 -4.71 5.57 17.89
N VAL A 393 -5.56 5.25 18.85
CA VAL A 393 -5.74 3.89 19.37
C VAL A 393 -7.18 3.41 19.11
N GLU A 394 -7.38 2.09 19.07
CA GLU A 394 -8.73 1.54 18.89
C GLU A 394 -9.68 2.00 20.00
N GLY A 395 -10.86 2.47 19.61
CA GLY A 395 -11.85 3.07 20.52
C GLY A 395 -11.73 4.58 20.70
N ASP A 396 -10.71 5.24 20.17
CA ASP A 396 -10.66 6.71 20.11
C ASP A 396 -11.90 7.29 19.41
N ALA A 397 -12.33 8.49 19.81
CA ALA A 397 -13.46 9.16 19.16
C ALA A 397 -13.13 9.53 17.71
N SER A 398 -14.06 9.28 16.79
CA SER A 398 -13.86 9.60 15.38
C SER A 398 -13.81 11.12 15.14
N PRO A 399 -12.84 11.62 14.34
CA PRO A 399 -12.74 13.04 13.95
C PRO A 399 -13.96 13.59 13.20
N ASP A 400 -14.77 12.73 12.57
CA ASP A 400 -16.03 13.14 11.93
C ASP A 400 -17.22 13.26 12.92
N GLY A 401 -16.97 13.07 14.21
CA GLY A 401 -17.96 13.13 15.28
C GLY A 401 -18.92 11.95 15.33
N LYS A 402 -18.69 10.89 14.54
CA LYS A 402 -19.55 9.71 14.46
C LYS A 402 -18.80 8.47 14.93
N GLY A 403 -19.20 7.97 16.09
CA GLY A 403 -18.70 6.71 16.65
C GLY A 403 -17.21 6.70 16.99
N THR A 404 -16.61 5.52 16.92
CA THR A 404 -15.24 5.27 17.38
C THR A 404 -14.36 4.73 16.26
N LEU A 405 -13.04 4.89 16.44
CA LEU A 405 -12.02 4.46 15.49
C LEU A 405 -11.72 2.97 15.66
N VAL A 406 -11.76 2.26 14.55
CA VAL A 406 -11.30 0.86 14.43
C VAL A 406 -10.06 0.85 13.54
N ILE A 407 -9.09 0.00 13.89
CA ILE A 407 -7.82 -0.11 13.18
C ILE A 407 -7.76 -1.47 12.47
N LYS A 408 -7.48 -1.47 11.16
CA LYS A 408 -7.21 -2.70 10.38
C LYS A 408 -5.89 -2.60 9.64
N ARG A 409 -5.44 -3.74 9.11
CA ARG A 409 -4.27 -3.83 8.24
C ARG A 409 -4.69 -3.73 6.77
N GLY A 410 -3.91 -2.95 6.01
CA GLY A 410 -4.14 -2.67 4.61
C GLY A 410 -2.88 -2.90 3.77
N ILE A 411 -3.07 -3.36 2.54
CA ILE A 411 -2.04 -3.38 1.50
C ILE A 411 -2.33 -2.20 0.57
N GLU A 412 -1.47 -1.18 0.58
CA GLU A 412 -1.57 -0.05 -0.34
C GLU A 412 -1.42 -0.52 -1.79
N VAL A 413 -2.48 -0.48 -2.57
CA VAL A 413 -2.49 -0.90 -3.99
C VAL A 413 -2.52 0.27 -4.97
N GLY A 414 -2.81 1.48 -4.50
CA GLY A 414 -2.77 2.70 -5.29
C GLY A 414 -2.76 3.95 -4.43
N HIS A 415 -2.33 5.05 -5.02
CA HIS A 415 -2.13 6.33 -4.33
C HIS A 415 -2.37 7.49 -5.31
N ILE A 416 -3.08 8.52 -4.87
CA ILE A 416 -3.30 9.76 -5.61
C ILE A 416 -2.84 10.98 -4.85
N PHE A 417 -2.20 11.91 -5.57
CA PHE A 417 -1.61 13.13 -5.02
C PHE A 417 -1.99 14.33 -5.89
N GLN A 418 -2.24 15.48 -5.25
CA GLN A 418 -2.18 16.77 -5.93
C GLN A 418 -0.81 17.39 -5.67
N LEU A 419 0.07 17.28 -6.65
CA LEU A 419 1.48 17.71 -6.54
C LEU A 419 1.64 19.24 -6.49
N GLY A 420 0.62 19.98 -6.92
CA GLY A 420 0.71 21.42 -7.08
C GLY A 420 1.78 21.77 -8.11
N SER A 421 2.62 22.75 -7.80
CA SER A 421 3.61 23.28 -8.73
C SER A 421 5.05 22.79 -8.49
N LYS A 422 5.26 21.78 -7.63
CA LYS A 422 6.60 21.33 -7.21
C LYS A 422 7.55 21.03 -8.38
N TYR A 423 7.12 20.20 -9.33
CA TYR A 423 7.95 19.79 -10.46
C TYR A 423 7.95 20.83 -11.58
N SER A 424 6.79 21.45 -11.83
CA SER A 424 6.64 22.44 -12.88
C SER A 424 7.39 23.75 -12.59
N GLU A 425 7.54 24.16 -11.33
CA GLU A 425 8.42 25.26 -10.95
C GLU A 425 9.89 24.90 -11.16
N ALA A 426 10.33 23.76 -10.61
CA ALA A 426 11.72 23.32 -10.69
C ALA A 426 12.20 23.15 -12.15
N MET A 427 11.33 22.61 -13.01
CA MET A 427 11.63 22.31 -14.42
C MET A 427 11.07 23.35 -15.41
N GLN A 428 10.57 24.49 -14.90
CA GLN A 428 10.05 25.61 -15.68
C GLN A 428 8.93 25.25 -16.68
N CYS A 429 8.06 24.31 -16.31
CA CYS A 429 6.90 23.89 -17.11
C CYS A 429 5.76 24.93 -16.98
N SER A 430 5.59 25.75 -18.02
CA SER A 430 4.59 26.83 -18.05
C SER A 430 3.92 26.98 -19.40
N VAL A 431 2.73 27.59 -19.41
CA VAL A 431 2.00 27.98 -20.63
C VAL A 431 1.56 29.43 -20.55
N LEU A 432 1.30 30.07 -21.70
CA LEU A 432 0.61 31.35 -21.72
C LEU A 432 -0.87 31.14 -21.39
N ASN A 433 -1.38 31.85 -20.39
CA ASN A 433 -2.80 31.86 -20.02
C ASN A 433 -3.65 32.72 -20.98
N GLU A 434 -4.95 32.82 -20.70
CA GLU A 434 -5.89 33.62 -21.51
C GLU A 434 -5.50 35.10 -21.64
N GLN A 435 -4.76 35.65 -20.68
CA GLN A 435 -4.28 37.03 -20.66
C GLN A 435 -2.88 37.19 -21.28
N GLY A 436 -2.31 36.11 -21.85
CA GLY A 436 -0.96 36.12 -22.43
C GLY A 436 0.17 36.15 -21.41
N LYS A 437 -0.10 35.82 -20.14
CA LYS A 437 0.91 35.73 -19.07
C LYS A 437 1.34 34.27 -18.89
N ALA A 438 2.64 34.05 -18.67
CA ALA A 438 3.16 32.74 -18.30
C ALA A 438 2.57 32.27 -16.96
N SER A 439 2.01 31.07 -16.96
CA SER A 439 1.44 30.39 -15.80
C SER A 439 2.13 29.05 -15.63
N ILE A 440 2.71 28.80 -14.46
CA ILE A 440 3.24 27.50 -14.09
C ILE A 440 2.08 26.52 -13.97
N LEU A 441 2.27 25.30 -14.50
CA LEU A 441 1.21 24.29 -14.50
C LEU A 441 1.08 23.65 -13.11
N SER A 442 -0.14 23.51 -12.61
CA SER A 442 -0.42 22.66 -11.45
C SER A 442 -0.53 21.21 -11.89
N MET A 443 -0.02 20.28 -11.09
CA MET A 443 0.11 18.87 -11.43
C MET A 443 -0.61 17.95 -10.44
N GLY A 444 -1.12 16.83 -10.93
CA GLY A 444 -1.52 15.67 -10.10
C GLY A 444 -0.78 14.42 -10.55
N CYS A 445 -0.56 13.47 -9.64
CA CYS A 445 -0.03 12.15 -10.00
C CYS A 445 -0.81 11.01 -9.32
N TYR A 446 -0.90 9.88 -10.01
CA TYR A 446 -1.82 8.81 -9.66
C TYR A 446 -1.18 7.44 -9.96
N GLY A 447 -0.91 6.64 -8.94
CA GLY A 447 -0.22 5.33 -9.01
C GLY A 447 -1.13 4.13 -8.70
N ILE A 448 -0.91 2.99 -9.39
CA ILE A 448 -1.36 1.65 -8.98
C ILE A 448 -0.18 0.71 -9.12
N GLY A 449 0.14 -0.03 -8.07
CA GLY A 449 1.04 -1.18 -8.17
C GLY A 449 0.33 -2.37 -8.81
N VAL A 450 0.31 -2.47 -10.15
CA VAL A 450 -0.44 -3.52 -10.86
C VAL A 450 0.05 -4.93 -10.49
N SER A 451 1.36 -5.10 -10.32
CA SER A 451 1.92 -6.37 -9.81
C SER A 451 1.47 -6.68 -8.38
N ARG A 452 1.41 -5.65 -7.52
CA ARG A 452 0.96 -5.76 -6.12
C ARG A 452 -0.52 -6.08 -6.02
N VAL A 453 -1.36 -5.54 -6.90
CA VAL A 453 -2.79 -5.84 -7.01
C VAL A 453 -3.05 -7.34 -7.21
N VAL A 454 -2.27 -7.99 -8.08
CA VAL A 454 -2.40 -9.44 -8.31
C VAL A 454 -2.11 -10.24 -7.05
N ALA A 455 -1.06 -9.90 -6.30
CA ALA A 455 -0.75 -10.55 -5.03
C ALA A 455 -1.82 -10.27 -3.96
N SER A 456 -2.30 -9.03 -3.88
CA SER A 456 -3.34 -8.59 -2.93
C SER A 456 -4.67 -9.32 -3.13
N ALA A 457 -5.02 -9.62 -4.39
CA ALA A 457 -6.19 -10.45 -4.69
C ALA A 457 -6.07 -11.87 -4.09
N ILE A 458 -4.87 -12.45 -4.10
CA ILE A 458 -4.65 -13.79 -3.52
C ILE A 458 -4.66 -13.74 -1.98
N GLU A 459 -4.12 -12.67 -1.37
CA GLU A 459 -4.21 -12.47 0.08
C GLU A 459 -5.67 -12.52 0.56
N GLN A 460 -6.59 -11.85 -0.14
CA GLN A 460 -8.02 -11.87 0.20
C GLN A 460 -8.73 -13.17 -0.20
N HIS A 461 -8.33 -13.77 -1.31
CA HIS A 461 -9.10 -14.85 -1.94
C HIS A 461 -8.26 -16.12 -2.12
N HIS A 462 -8.17 -16.90 -1.05
CA HIS A 462 -7.55 -18.22 -1.05
C HIS A 462 -8.25 -19.20 -0.09
N ASP A 463 -7.97 -20.50 -0.27
CA ASP A 463 -8.32 -21.54 0.70
C ASP A 463 -7.14 -22.52 0.86
N ALA A 464 -7.33 -23.57 1.67
CA ALA A 464 -6.31 -24.59 1.89
C ALA A 464 -5.88 -25.34 0.61
N ARG A 465 -6.69 -25.32 -0.46
CA ARG A 465 -6.41 -25.99 -1.74
C ARG A 465 -5.65 -25.07 -2.71
N GLY A 466 -5.78 -23.74 -2.57
CA GLY A 466 -5.05 -22.77 -3.38
C GLY A 466 -5.81 -21.47 -3.62
N ILE A 467 -5.61 -20.90 -4.81
CA ILE A 467 -6.09 -19.55 -5.13
C ILE A 467 -7.58 -19.57 -5.48
N LEU A 468 -8.31 -18.52 -5.08
CA LEU A 468 -9.70 -18.28 -5.42
C LEU A 468 -9.81 -16.97 -6.22
N TRP A 469 -9.63 -17.01 -7.53
CA TRP A 469 -9.68 -15.75 -8.31
C TRP A 469 -11.07 -15.09 -8.26
N PRO A 470 -11.13 -13.75 -8.18
CA PRO A 470 -12.21 -12.99 -8.78
C PRO A 470 -12.27 -13.27 -10.28
N ASP A 471 -13.46 -13.30 -10.87
CA ASP A 471 -13.63 -13.77 -12.26
C ASP A 471 -12.86 -12.92 -13.28
N ALA A 472 -12.75 -11.61 -13.01
CA ALA A 472 -11.95 -10.66 -13.79
C ALA A 472 -10.46 -11.01 -13.85
N LEU A 473 -9.92 -11.73 -12.85
CA LEU A 473 -8.50 -12.05 -12.74
C LEU A 473 -8.17 -13.49 -13.12
N ALA A 474 -9.15 -14.40 -13.13
CA ALA A 474 -8.90 -15.81 -13.38
C ALA A 474 -8.13 -16.03 -14.71
N PRO A 475 -6.99 -16.77 -14.70
CA PRO A 475 -6.15 -16.93 -15.89
C PRO A 475 -6.87 -17.66 -17.03
N PHE A 476 -7.77 -18.57 -16.67
CA PHE A 476 -8.75 -19.21 -17.53
C PHE A 476 -10.08 -19.25 -16.79
N GLN A 477 -11.18 -19.28 -17.53
CA GLN A 477 -12.53 -19.38 -16.96
C GLN A 477 -12.90 -20.85 -16.72
N VAL A 478 -12.55 -21.73 -17.66
CA VAL A 478 -12.93 -23.16 -17.62
C VAL A 478 -11.69 -24.06 -17.76
N ALA A 479 -11.59 -25.08 -16.92
CA ALA A 479 -10.65 -26.19 -17.03
C ALA A 479 -11.39 -27.47 -17.44
N LEU A 480 -11.02 -28.05 -18.58
CA LEU A 480 -11.49 -29.36 -19.02
C LEU A 480 -10.47 -30.42 -18.64
N VAL A 481 -10.89 -31.44 -17.89
CA VAL A 481 -10.02 -32.49 -17.37
C VAL A 481 -10.52 -33.86 -17.88
N PRO A 482 -10.09 -34.29 -19.07
CA PRO A 482 -10.47 -35.59 -19.61
C PRO A 482 -9.71 -36.74 -18.93
N MET A 483 -10.43 -37.83 -18.67
CA MET A 483 -9.90 -39.08 -18.12
C MET A 483 -9.55 -40.05 -19.25
N LYS A 484 -8.28 -40.47 -19.34
CA LYS A 484 -7.80 -41.46 -20.33
C LYS A 484 -8.05 -41.05 -21.80
N MET A 485 -7.94 -39.75 -22.11
CA MET A 485 -8.17 -39.18 -23.45
C MET A 485 -7.35 -39.84 -24.56
N GLU A 486 -6.17 -40.35 -24.23
CA GLU A 486 -5.25 -41.02 -25.14
C GLU A 486 -5.73 -42.41 -25.58
N THR A 487 -6.61 -43.04 -24.81
CA THR A 487 -7.13 -44.39 -25.08
C THR A 487 -8.64 -44.46 -25.33
N SER A 488 -9.39 -43.41 -24.99
CA SER A 488 -10.84 -43.35 -25.23
C SER A 488 -11.17 -42.36 -26.35
N ASP A 489 -11.64 -42.88 -27.49
CA ASP A 489 -12.15 -42.05 -28.59
C ASP A 489 -13.37 -41.22 -28.15
N ALA A 490 -14.28 -41.82 -27.36
CA ALA A 490 -15.47 -41.13 -26.86
C ALA A 490 -15.13 -39.93 -25.97
N VAL A 491 -14.19 -40.09 -25.02
CA VAL A 491 -13.73 -38.99 -24.17
C VAL A 491 -13.02 -37.92 -25.01
N ARG A 492 -12.18 -38.33 -25.96
CA ARG A 492 -11.45 -37.41 -26.83
C ARG A 492 -12.41 -36.56 -27.67
N GLU A 493 -13.35 -37.19 -28.38
CA GLU A 493 -14.33 -36.49 -29.21
C GLU A 493 -15.19 -35.52 -28.40
N ALA A 494 -15.77 -35.97 -27.28
CA ALA A 494 -16.60 -35.12 -26.43
C ALA A 494 -15.82 -33.93 -25.85
N THR A 495 -14.57 -34.15 -25.44
CA THR A 495 -13.72 -33.10 -24.88
C THR A 495 -13.32 -32.08 -25.94
N GLU A 496 -12.91 -32.53 -27.12
CA GLU A 496 -12.54 -31.65 -28.24
C GLU A 496 -13.73 -30.82 -28.73
N GLN A 497 -14.91 -31.43 -28.84
CA GLN A 497 -16.14 -30.74 -29.20
C GLN A 497 -16.44 -29.62 -28.20
N LEU A 498 -16.50 -29.93 -26.90
CA LEU A 498 -16.77 -28.94 -25.87
C LEU A 498 -15.69 -27.83 -25.82
N TYR A 499 -14.42 -28.20 -25.94
CA TYR A 499 -13.30 -27.26 -26.00
C TYR A 499 -13.45 -26.26 -27.16
N HIS A 500 -13.74 -26.76 -28.37
CA HIS A 500 -13.90 -25.92 -29.55
C HIS A 500 -15.14 -25.03 -29.45
N SER A 501 -16.28 -25.56 -29.01
CA SER A 501 -17.51 -24.79 -28.83
C SER A 501 -17.33 -23.64 -27.83
N LEU A 502 -16.75 -23.90 -26.66
CA LEU A 502 -16.49 -22.87 -25.64
C LEU A 502 -15.52 -21.79 -26.16
N ARG A 503 -14.46 -22.21 -26.87
CA ARG A 503 -13.49 -21.28 -27.46
C ARG A 503 -14.12 -20.40 -28.54
N GLN A 504 -14.99 -20.96 -29.39
CA GLN A 504 -15.74 -20.19 -30.39
C GLN A 504 -16.69 -19.17 -29.75
N ALA A 505 -17.22 -19.47 -28.56
CA ALA A 505 -18.05 -18.56 -27.78
C ALA A 505 -17.27 -17.48 -26.99
N GLY A 506 -15.94 -17.43 -27.15
CA GLY A 506 -15.06 -16.45 -26.52
C GLY A 506 -14.57 -16.82 -25.11
N ILE A 507 -14.83 -18.04 -24.65
CA ILE A 507 -14.44 -18.47 -23.30
C ILE A 507 -12.94 -18.86 -23.26
N ASP A 508 -12.26 -18.39 -22.23
CA ASP A 508 -10.88 -18.79 -21.94
C ASP A 508 -10.85 -20.20 -21.34
N VAL A 509 -10.57 -21.20 -22.17
CA VAL A 509 -10.52 -22.62 -21.74
C VAL A 509 -9.09 -23.15 -21.65
N LEU A 510 -8.76 -23.80 -20.53
CA LEU A 510 -7.60 -24.67 -20.39
C LEU A 510 -8.04 -26.14 -20.51
N LEU A 511 -7.38 -26.90 -21.38
CA LEU A 511 -7.59 -28.33 -21.56
C LEU A 511 -6.40 -29.10 -20.98
N ASP A 512 -6.65 -29.91 -19.94
CA ASP A 512 -5.65 -30.75 -19.29
C ASP A 512 -5.45 -32.09 -20.03
N ASP A 513 -4.76 -32.00 -21.17
CA ASP A 513 -4.37 -33.10 -22.05
C ASP A 513 -3.06 -33.81 -21.64
N ARG A 514 -2.60 -33.64 -20.39
CA ARG A 514 -1.44 -34.41 -19.88
C ARG A 514 -1.75 -35.91 -19.89
N ASP A 515 -0.75 -36.72 -20.23
CA ASP A 515 -0.91 -38.16 -20.37
C ASP A 515 -1.12 -38.89 -19.03
N LYS A 516 -1.33 -40.22 -19.09
CA LYS A 516 -1.51 -41.10 -17.93
C LYS A 516 -0.40 -41.08 -16.87
N LYS A 517 0.79 -40.51 -17.15
CA LYS A 517 1.83 -40.37 -16.12
C LYS A 517 1.40 -39.37 -15.05
N VAL A 518 0.47 -38.47 -15.37
CA VAL A 518 -0.14 -37.55 -14.42
C VAL A 518 -1.49 -38.11 -13.97
N SER A 519 -1.55 -38.56 -12.72
CA SER A 519 -2.79 -39.11 -12.17
C SER A 519 -3.92 -38.06 -12.13
N PRO A 520 -5.20 -38.46 -12.22
CA PRO A 520 -6.34 -37.56 -12.08
C PRO A 520 -6.29 -36.69 -10.82
N GLY A 521 -5.86 -37.27 -9.69
CA GLY A 521 -5.72 -36.54 -8.43
C GLY A 521 -4.72 -35.38 -8.52
N ILE A 522 -3.62 -35.56 -9.25
CA ILE A 522 -2.66 -34.46 -9.51
C ILE A 522 -3.29 -33.41 -10.41
N LYS A 523 -4.00 -33.81 -11.47
CA LYS A 523 -4.72 -32.86 -12.35
C LYS A 523 -5.70 -32.00 -11.55
N PHE A 524 -6.49 -32.62 -10.67
CA PHE A 524 -7.45 -31.91 -9.82
C PHE A 524 -6.75 -30.96 -8.84
N ALA A 525 -5.69 -31.43 -8.17
CA ALA A 525 -4.92 -30.60 -7.24
C ALA A 525 -4.27 -29.39 -7.95
N ASP A 526 -3.74 -29.57 -9.17
CA ASP A 526 -3.19 -28.47 -9.95
C ASP A 526 -4.27 -27.44 -10.32
N MET A 527 -5.43 -27.88 -10.81
CA MET A 527 -6.52 -26.96 -11.17
C MET A 527 -7.06 -26.20 -9.95
N ASP A 528 -7.15 -26.87 -8.80
CA ASP A 528 -7.56 -26.25 -7.54
C ASP A 528 -6.50 -25.25 -7.03
N LEU A 529 -5.21 -25.58 -7.18
CA LEU A 529 -4.09 -24.71 -6.80
C LEU A 529 -4.00 -23.45 -7.65
N ILE A 530 -4.13 -23.60 -8.98
CA ILE A 530 -4.11 -22.51 -9.96
C ILE A 530 -5.34 -21.59 -9.80
N GLY A 531 -6.47 -22.16 -9.36
CA GLY A 531 -7.69 -21.41 -9.04
C GLY A 531 -8.61 -21.18 -10.23
N ILE A 532 -8.65 -22.06 -11.22
CA ILE A 532 -9.56 -21.92 -12.37
C ILE A 532 -11.02 -22.09 -11.88
N PRO A 533 -11.92 -21.11 -12.10
CA PRO A 533 -13.24 -21.09 -11.45
C PRO A 533 -14.12 -22.28 -11.79
N HIS A 534 -14.17 -22.73 -13.05
CA HIS A 534 -15.04 -23.82 -13.47
C HIS A 534 -14.22 -25.02 -13.92
N ARG A 535 -14.43 -26.19 -13.32
CA ARG A 535 -13.80 -27.44 -13.71
C ARG A 535 -14.85 -28.43 -14.23
N VAL A 536 -14.57 -29.03 -15.38
CA VAL A 536 -15.39 -30.11 -15.96
C VAL A 536 -14.53 -31.35 -16.15
N VAL A 537 -15.00 -32.48 -15.65
CA VAL A 537 -14.36 -33.78 -15.79
C VAL A 537 -15.14 -34.62 -16.81
N ILE A 538 -14.42 -35.14 -17.80
CA ILE A 538 -14.97 -35.98 -18.88
C ILE A 538 -14.42 -37.39 -18.71
N SER A 539 -15.29 -38.39 -18.56
CA SER A 539 -14.89 -39.78 -18.35
C SER A 539 -15.81 -40.74 -19.10
N ASP A 540 -15.30 -41.94 -19.44
CA ASP A 540 -16.09 -42.98 -20.11
C ASP A 540 -17.37 -43.32 -19.34
N ARG A 541 -17.27 -43.44 -18.01
CA ARG A 541 -18.42 -43.72 -17.15
C ARG A 541 -19.48 -42.62 -17.23
N GLY A 542 -19.05 -41.36 -17.10
CA GLY A 542 -19.97 -40.23 -17.18
C GLY A 542 -20.65 -40.18 -18.55
N LEU A 543 -19.89 -40.34 -19.63
CA LEU A 543 -20.44 -40.32 -20.99
C LEU A 543 -21.42 -41.47 -21.25
N ALA A 544 -21.17 -42.68 -20.73
CA ALA A 544 -22.10 -43.80 -20.82
C ALA A 544 -23.44 -43.52 -20.08
N GLU A 545 -23.39 -42.70 -19.03
CA GLU A 545 -24.57 -42.23 -18.27
C GLU A 545 -25.17 -40.94 -18.87
N GLY A 546 -24.58 -40.38 -19.95
CA GLY A 546 -25.00 -39.12 -20.57
C GLY A 546 -24.68 -37.88 -19.73
N GLN A 547 -23.72 -37.97 -18.81
CA GLN A 547 -23.38 -36.94 -17.83
C GLN A 547 -21.91 -36.51 -17.90
N LEU A 548 -21.62 -35.29 -17.47
CA LEU A 548 -20.30 -34.76 -17.15
C LEU A 548 -20.28 -34.32 -15.69
N GLU A 549 -19.12 -34.40 -15.03
CA GLU A 549 -18.97 -33.90 -13.67
C GLU A 549 -18.49 -32.44 -13.72
N TYR A 550 -19.24 -31.55 -13.09
CA TYR A 550 -18.92 -30.13 -12.95
C TYR A 550 -18.61 -29.78 -11.49
N LYS A 551 -17.62 -28.92 -11.29
CA LYS A 551 -17.32 -28.32 -10.00
C LYS A 551 -16.95 -26.84 -10.16
N TYR A 552 -17.63 -25.97 -9.43
CA TYR A 552 -17.14 -24.61 -9.22
C TYR A 552 -16.03 -24.63 -8.17
N ARG A 553 -14.96 -23.83 -8.35
CA ARG A 553 -13.77 -23.86 -7.50
C ARG A 553 -14.09 -23.59 -6.02
N ARG A 554 -15.13 -22.80 -5.76
CA ARG A 554 -15.60 -22.45 -4.41
C ARG A 554 -16.58 -23.47 -3.82
N ASP A 555 -17.10 -24.39 -4.62
CA ASP A 555 -18.00 -25.45 -4.14
C ASP A 555 -17.22 -26.54 -3.39
N GLN A 556 -17.88 -27.14 -2.40
CA GLN A 556 -17.35 -28.30 -1.67
C GLN A 556 -17.38 -29.55 -2.55
N ASP A 557 -18.55 -29.83 -3.13
CA ASP A 557 -18.82 -31.04 -3.90
C ASP A 557 -18.93 -30.77 -5.40
N ALA A 558 -18.63 -31.81 -6.18
CA ALA A 558 -18.91 -31.83 -7.60
C ALA A 558 -20.34 -32.33 -7.84
N ARG A 559 -20.90 -32.00 -9.00
CA ARG A 559 -22.24 -32.44 -9.41
C ARG A 559 -22.23 -32.98 -10.83
N SER A 560 -23.05 -34.00 -11.08
CA SER A 560 -23.30 -34.53 -12.41
C SER A 560 -24.27 -33.62 -13.16
N MET A 561 -23.99 -33.35 -14.43
CA MET A 561 -24.85 -32.57 -15.32
C MET A 561 -24.95 -33.23 -16.70
N PRO A 562 -26.11 -33.16 -17.37
CA PRO A 562 -26.26 -33.73 -18.70
C PRO A 562 -25.25 -33.15 -19.69
N VAL A 563 -24.65 -34.00 -20.52
CA VAL A 563 -23.68 -33.58 -21.55
C VAL A 563 -24.26 -32.46 -22.43
N ALA A 564 -25.54 -32.59 -22.80
CA ALA A 564 -26.24 -31.65 -23.67
C ALA A 564 -26.42 -30.24 -23.07
N GLU A 565 -26.42 -30.13 -21.73
CA GLU A 565 -26.66 -28.86 -21.02
C GLU A 565 -25.35 -28.16 -20.61
N MET A 566 -24.23 -28.88 -20.61
CA MET A 566 -22.96 -28.38 -20.06
C MET A 566 -22.48 -27.10 -20.76
N PHE A 567 -22.62 -27.01 -22.08
CA PHE A 567 -22.17 -25.85 -22.84
C PHE A 567 -22.96 -24.59 -22.43
N ASP A 568 -24.28 -24.63 -22.53
CA ASP A 568 -25.15 -23.49 -22.20
C ASP A 568 -25.00 -23.08 -20.74
N PHE A 569 -24.90 -24.06 -19.84
CA PHE A 569 -24.67 -23.83 -18.42
C PHE A 569 -23.36 -23.06 -18.16
N LEU A 570 -22.25 -23.44 -18.82
CA LEU A 570 -20.98 -22.74 -18.68
C LEU A 570 -21.04 -21.34 -19.29
N ILE A 571 -21.72 -21.16 -20.42
CA ILE A 571 -21.90 -19.83 -21.04
C ILE A 571 -22.68 -18.90 -20.11
N GLU A 572 -23.77 -19.37 -19.51
CA GLU A 572 -24.53 -18.60 -18.53
C GLU A 572 -23.63 -18.20 -17.36
N ARG A 573 -22.97 -19.16 -16.72
CA ARG A 573 -22.14 -18.91 -15.54
C ARG A 573 -20.99 -17.95 -15.80
N THR A 574 -20.30 -18.09 -16.93
CA THR A 574 -19.13 -17.28 -17.26
C THR A 574 -19.45 -15.88 -17.78
N ARG A 575 -20.72 -15.58 -18.09
CA ARG A 575 -21.17 -14.26 -18.59
C ARG A 575 -22.10 -13.53 -17.62
N SER A 576 -22.76 -14.25 -16.71
CA SER A 576 -23.65 -13.69 -15.68
C SER A 576 -22.91 -13.03 -14.50
N GLN A 577 -21.59 -12.95 -14.57
CA GLN A 577 -20.64 -12.51 -13.54
C GLN A 577 -19.64 -11.56 -14.19
#